data_AF-A0A4R5CYH3-F1
#
_entry.id   AF-A0A4R5CYH3-F1
#
_cell.length_a   1.000
_cell.length_b   1.000
_cell.length_c   1.000
_cell.angle_alpha   90.00
_cell.angle_beta   90.00
_cell.angle_gamma   90.00
#
_symmetry.space_group_name_H-M   'P 1'
#
loop_
_entity.id
_entity.type
_entity.pdbx_description
1 polymer ?
#
loop_
_entity_poly.entity_id
_entity_poly.type
_entity_poly.pdbx_seq_one_letter_code
_entity_poly.pdbx_strand_id
1 'polypeptide(L)'
;MKKFFALFFFSLVFSTSFSQELIKPNQGKSLVYFTRVSATGFLINFKYFDGEKYLGKFNHGKYLVYECEPGTHLFWSKAENTDFLEAELEADKVYIIDSEPQMGAFKAGVKLMPFDNDSNNYKNIKKYERKKEGILQAISGAKEYIISEDDLAEAKKDQEDLVKRSIEKYNKRKAEGEVYPTMKVNANYVSNLETGK
;
A
#
# COMPACT_ATOMS: atom_id res chain seq x y z
N MET A 1 -9.25 56.92 31.81
CA MET A 1 -9.15 56.59 30.38
C MET A 1 -8.26 55.36 30.22
N LYS A 2 -8.82 54.13 30.21
CA LYS A 2 -8.05 52.89 30.00
C LYS A 2 -8.14 52.51 28.53
N LYS A 3 -7.04 52.63 27.80
CA LYS A 3 -6.92 52.21 26.39
C LYS A 3 -6.76 50.69 26.35
N PHE A 4 -7.72 49.98 25.78
CA PHE A 4 -7.60 48.56 25.46
C PHE A 4 -6.71 48.42 24.21
N PHE A 5 -5.56 47.78 24.37
CA PHE A 5 -4.69 47.39 23.26
C PHE A 5 -5.13 45.97 22.84
N ALA A 6 -5.85 45.85 21.73
CA ALA A 6 -6.17 44.56 21.15
C ALA A 6 -4.99 44.11 20.28
N LEU A 7 -4.23 43.13 20.76
CA LEU A 7 -3.22 42.44 19.95
C LEU A 7 -3.93 41.45 19.01
N PHE A 8 -3.94 41.76 17.71
CA PHE A 8 -4.37 40.82 16.68
C PHE A 8 -3.23 39.83 16.42
N PHE A 9 -3.33 38.61 16.97
CA PHE A 9 -2.40 37.52 16.68
C PHE A 9 -2.81 36.90 15.33
N PHE A 10 -2.20 37.37 14.24
CA PHE A 10 -2.38 36.76 12.92
C PHE A 10 -1.56 35.46 12.89
N SER A 11 -2.17 34.34 13.27
CA SER A 11 -1.56 33.02 13.13
C SER A 11 -1.48 32.70 11.64
N LEU A 12 -0.31 32.91 11.04
CA LEU A 12 0.00 32.48 9.69
C LEU A 12 0.03 30.94 9.68
N VAL A 13 -1.08 30.32 9.33
CA VAL A 13 -1.16 28.86 9.12
C VAL A 13 -0.38 28.57 7.83
N PHE A 14 0.89 28.18 7.97
CA PHE A 14 1.66 27.63 6.85
C PHE A 14 1.01 26.32 6.44
N SER A 15 0.17 26.35 5.40
CA SER A 15 -0.26 25.15 4.70
C SER A 15 0.94 24.61 3.95
N THR A 16 1.68 23.67 4.57
CA THR A 16 2.69 22.89 3.86
C THR A 16 1.97 22.09 2.78
N SER A 17 2.03 22.57 1.54
CA SER A 17 1.63 21.79 0.38
C SER A 17 2.68 20.71 0.18
N PHE A 18 2.49 19.55 0.79
CA PHE A 18 3.30 18.36 0.53
C PHE A 18 2.92 17.83 -0.86
N SER A 19 3.59 18.34 -1.90
CA SER A 19 3.62 17.66 -3.20
C SER A 19 4.82 16.74 -3.22
N GLN A 20 4.73 15.59 -2.55
CA GLN A 20 5.74 14.55 -2.70
C GLN A 20 5.41 13.73 -3.95
N GLU A 21 6.29 13.81 -4.94
CA GLU A 21 6.22 12.97 -6.13
C GLU A 21 6.68 11.56 -5.75
N LEU A 22 5.89 10.55 -6.13
CA LEU A 22 6.27 9.15 -5.96
C LEU A 22 7.48 8.83 -6.85
N ILE A 23 8.29 7.86 -6.44
CA ILE A 23 9.43 7.40 -7.23
C ILE A 23 8.91 6.81 -8.54
N LYS A 24 9.63 7.05 -9.63
CA LYS A 24 9.33 6.46 -10.94
C LYS A 24 10.03 5.11 -11.05
N PRO A 25 9.38 4.08 -11.63
CA PRO A 25 10.08 2.85 -11.97
C PRO A 25 11.21 3.13 -12.97
N ASN A 26 12.20 2.25 -12.98
CA ASN A 26 13.14 2.11 -14.08
C ASN A 26 12.38 1.85 -15.39
N GLN A 27 12.95 2.30 -16.50
CA GLN A 27 12.32 2.16 -17.82
C GLN A 27 11.91 0.71 -18.10
N GLY A 28 10.64 0.51 -18.45
CA GLY A 28 10.08 -0.81 -18.75
C GLY A 28 9.67 -1.62 -17.52
N LYS A 29 9.84 -1.10 -16.30
CA LYS A 29 9.42 -1.75 -15.04
C LYS A 29 8.13 -1.17 -14.49
N SER A 30 7.56 -1.84 -13.50
CA SER A 30 6.43 -1.36 -12.72
C SER A 30 6.85 -1.19 -11.26
N LEU A 31 6.30 -0.19 -10.57
CA LEU A 31 6.57 0.06 -9.15
C LEU A 31 5.30 -0.13 -8.32
N VAL A 32 5.36 -0.91 -7.25
CA VAL A 32 4.23 -1.17 -6.35
C VAL A 32 4.59 -0.74 -4.93
N TYR A 33 3.81 0.18 -4.38
CA TYR A 33 3.90 0.60 -2.99
C TYR A 33 2.95 -0.22 -2.12
N PHE A 34 3.47 -0.88 -1.09
CA PHE A 34 2.66 -1.39 0.01
C PHE A 34 2.69 -0.40 1.16
N THR A 35 1.54 0.17 1.51
CA THR A 35 1.42 1.14 2.60
C THR A 35 0.59 0.59 3.75
N ARG A 36 0.66 1.25 4.91
CA ARG A 36 -0.19 0.98 6.07
C ARG A 36 -0.66 2.29 6.68
N VAL A 37 -1.73 2.84 6.12
CA VAL A 37 -2.29 4.12 6.57
C VAL A 37 -2.85 4.01 7.99
N SER A 38 -3.57 2.94 8.29
CA SER A 38 -4.15 2.74 9.63
C SER A 38 -3.10 2.30 10.66
N ALA A 39 -3.10 2.95 11.82
CA ALA A 39 -2.31 2.58 12.99
C ALA A 39 -2.95 1.46 13.83
N THR A 40 -4.14 0.95 13.47
CA THR A 40 -4.75 -0.17 14.21
C THR A 40 -3.87 -1.41 14.11
N GLY A 41 -3.61 -2.06 15.26
CA GLY A 41 -2.68 -3.20 15.31
C GLY A 41 -1.26 -2.79 14.91
N PHE A 42 -0.79 -1.61 15.35
CA PHE A 42 0.49 -1.02 14.91
C PHE A 42 1.71 -1.92 15.12
N LEU A 43 1.69 -2.83 16.10
CA LEU A 43 2.77 -3.79 16.37
C LEU A 43 2.69 -5.08 15.54
N ILE A 44 1.55 -5.34 14.88
CA ILE A 44 1.34 -6.59 14.13
C ILE A 44 2.07 -6.51 12.81
N ASN A 45 2.98 -7.44 12.55
CA ASN A 45 3.62 -7.57 11.25
C ASN A 45 2.69 -8.23 10.24
N PHE A 46 2.61 -7.62 9.06
CA PHE A 46 2.06 -8.25 7.87
C PHE A 46 3.23 -8.70 7.00
N LYS A 47 3.14 -9.93 6.47
CA LYS A 47 4.08 -10.48 5.49
C LYS A 47 3.53 -10.22 4.09
N TYR A 48 4.38 -9.89 3.13
CA TYR A 48 3.99 -9.53 1.76
C TYR A 48 4.68 -10.42 0.74
N PHE A 49 3.94 -10.74 -0.31
CA PHE A 49 4.37 -11.68 -1.34
C PHE A 49 3.87 -11.28 -2.71
N ASP A 50 4.60 -11.74 -3.72
CA ASP A 50 4.24 -11.71 -5.14
C ASP A 50 4.42 -13.12 -5.71
N GLY A 51 3.32 -13.83 -5.94
CA GLY A 51 3.34 -15.26 -6.25
C GLY A 51 4.07 -16.04 -5.15
N GLU A 52 5.19 -16.67 -5.48
CA GLU A 52 6.02 -17.40 -4.52
C GLU A 52 7.11 -16.53 -3.85
N LYS A 53 7.32 -15.31 -4.35
CA LYS A 53 8.39 -14.43 -3.89
C LYS A 53 7.98 -13.72 -2.61
N TYR A 54 8.77 -13.89 -1.55
CA TYR A 54 8.64 -13.10 -0.33
C TYR A 54 9.22 -11.69 -0.54
N LEU A 55 8.43 -10.67 -0.22
CA LEU A 55 8.81 -9.27 -0.39
C LEU A 55 9.25 -8.62 0.94
N GLY A 56 8.81 -9.17 2.08
CA GLY A 56 9.16 -8.65 3.39
C GLY A 56 8.05 -8.72 4.42
N LYS A 57 8.34 -8.23 5.62
CA LYS A 57 7.36 -8.08 6.69
C LYS A 57 7.52 -6.74 7.40
N PHE A 58 6.41 -6.06 7.65
CA PHE A 58 6.46 -4.84 8.43
C PHE A 58 5.18 -4.55 9.20
N ASN A 59 5.37 -3.81 10.29
CA ASN A 59 4.33 -3.26 11.15
C ASN A 59 4.03 -1.80 10.77
N HIS A 60 3.13 -1.10 11.45
CA HIS A 60 2.80 0.29 11.10
C HIS A 60 4.02 1.23 11.25
N GLY A 61 4.01 2.36 10.54
CA GLY A 61 5.13 3.32 10.50
C GLY A 61 6.20 2.98 9.45
N LYS A 62 5.88 2.06 8.54
CA LYS A 62 6.71 1.67 7.40
C LYS A 62 5.88 1.52 6.12
N TYR A 63 6.56 1.59 4.98
CA TYR A 63 6.04 1.23 3.66
C TYR A 63 7.08 0.40 2.91
N LEU A 64 6.67 -0.36 1.90
CA LEU A 64 7.57 -1.11 1.03
C LEU A 64 7.40 -0.61 -0.40
N VAL A 65 8.52 -0.40 -1.10
CA VAL A 65 8.56 -0.14 -2.54
C VAL A 65 9.07 -1.39 -3.25
N TYR A 66 8.28 -1.91 -4.17
CA TYR A 66 8.60 -3.13 -4.91
C TYR A 66 8.63 -2.85 -6.41
N GLU A 67 9.81 -2.87 -7.00
CA GLU A 67 9.98 -2.81 -8.45
C GLU A 67 9.94 -4.22 -9.05
N CYS A 68 9.16 -4.39 -10.11
CA CYS A 68 8.90 -5.66 -10.76
C CYS A 68 8.72 -5.54 -12.27
N GLU A 69 8.68 -6.67 -12.96
CA GLU A 69 8.28 -6.69 -14.37
C GLU A 69 6.81 -6.30 -14.50
N PRO A 70 6.40 -5.70 -15.63
CA PRO A 70 4.98 -5.61 -15.99
C PRO A 70 4.36 -6.99 -16.25
N GLY A 71 3.03 -7.08 -16.15
CA GLY A 71 2.25 -8.29 -16.43
C GLY A 71 1.36 -8.73 -15.26
N THR A 72 1.04 -10.02 -15.25
CA THR A 72 0.16 -10.63 -14.23
C THR A 72 0.93 -10.90 -12.94
N HIS A 73 0.40 -10.39 -11.84
CA HIS A 73 0.89 -10.63 -10.48
C HIS A 73 -0.20 -11.14 -9.56
N LEU A 74 0.20 -11.94 -8.57
CA LEU A 74 -0.65 -12.31 -7.44
C LEU A 74 -0.01 -11.76 -6.17
N PHE A 75 -0.47 -10.58 -5.76
CA PHE A 75 -0.05 -10.01 -4.48
C PHE A 75 -0.86 -10.63 -3.36
N TRP A 76 -0.20 -11.01 -2.29
CA TRP A 76 -0.91 -11.50 -1.12
C TRP A 76 -0.18 -11.14 0.16
N SER A 77 -0.95 -11.09 1.24
CA SER A 77 -0.42 -10.78 2.55
C SER A 77 -0.91 -11.77 3.60
N LYS A 78 0.01 -12.11 4.50
CA LYS A 78 -0.24 -13.00 5.63
C LYS A 78 -0.17 -12.22 6.94
N ALA A 79 -1.26 -12.29 7.69
CA ALA A 79 -1.37 -11.88 9.09
C ALA A 79 -2.05 -13.01 9.89
N GLU A 80 -3.11 -12.73 10.65
CA GLU A 80 -3.98 -13.81 11.14
C GLU A 80 -4.66 -14.56 9.98
N ASN A 81 -5.24 -13.85 9.03
CA ASN A 81 -5.75 -14.36 7.77
C ASN A 81 -4.68 -14.32 6.65
N THR A 82 -5.08 -14.76 5.46
CA THR A 82 -4.36 -14.52 4.21
C THR A 82 -5.34 -13.81 3.28
N ASP A 83 -4.92 -12.71 2.67
CA ASP A 83 -5.70 -11.96 1.68
C ASP A 83 -4.94 -11.88 0.36
N PHE A 84 -5.66 -11.96 -0.76
CA PHE A 84 -5.10 -12.04 -2.10
C PHE A 84 -5.64 -10.91 -2.97
N LEU A 85 -4.80 -10.43 -3.89
CA LEU A 85 -5.09 -9.36 -4.83
C LEU A 85 -4.44 -9.72 -6.17
N GLU A 86 -5.25 -9.80 -7.21
CA GLU A 86 -4.81 -10.03 -8.58
C GLU A 86 -4.43 -8.69 -9.21
N ALA A 87 -3.33 -8.63 -9.94
CA ALA A 87 -2.87 -7.39 -10.55
C ALA A 87 -2.40 -7.59 -11.99
N GLU A 88 -2.73 -6.62 -12.84
CA GLU A 88 -2.20 -6.51 -14.20
C GLU A 88 -1.45 -5.18 -14.29
N LEU A 89 -0.11 -5.28 -14.30
CA LEU A 89 0.80 -4.15 -14.25
C LEU A 89 1.28 -3.76 -15.65
N GLU A 90 1.35 -2.46 -15.93
CA GLU A 90 1.95 -1.91 -17.14
C GLU A 90 3.33 -1.31 -16.86
N ALA A 91 4.15 -1.29 -17.90
CA ALA A 91 5.44 -0.61 -17.89
C ALA A 91 5.30 0.87 -17.54
N ASP A 92 6.28 1.38 -16.81
CA ASP A 92 6.45 2.80 -16.46
C ASP A 92 5.32 3.36 -15.55
N LYS A 93 4.57 2.49 -14.87
CA LYS A 93 3.46 2.83 -13.96
C LYS A 93 3.78 2.58 -12.48
N VAL A 94 3.07 3.32 -11.63
CA VAL A 94 3.14 3.21 -10.17
C VAL A 94 1.78 2.77 -9.61
N TYR A 95 1.82 1.79 -8.73
CA TYR A 95 0.65 1.20 -8.09
C TYR A 95 0.75 1.32 -6.58
N ILE A 96 -0.39 1.40 -5.89
CA ILE A 96 -0.41 1.45 -4.43
C ILE A 96 -1.42 0.47 -3.87
N ILE A 97 -0.99 -0.32 -2.90
CA ILE A 97 -1.80 -1.23 -2.12
C ILE A 97 -1.72 -0.77 -0.66
N ASP A 98 -2.82 -0.27 -0.12
CA ASP A 98 -2.93 0.01 1.32
C ASP A 98 -3.34 -1.27 2.04
N SER A 99 -2.55 -1.66 3.04
CA SER A 99 -2.75 -2.89 3.79
C SER A 99 -3.52 -2.58 5.06
N GLU A 100 -4.84 -2.71 4.97
CA GLU A 100 -5.77 -2.31 6.01
C GLU A 100 -5.92 -3.42 7.07
N PRO A 101 -5.68 -3.13 8.35
CA PRO A 101 -5.91 -4.09 9.43
C PRO A 101 -7.40 -4.42 9.54
N GLN A 102 -7.70 -5.71 9.67
CA GLN A 102 -9.05 -6.22 9.93
C GLN A 102 -9.14 -6.78 11.34
N MET A 103 -10.33 -6.75 11.93
CA MET A 103 -10.56 -7.43 13.21
C MET A 103 -10.40 -8.94 13.02
N GLY A 104 -9.54 -9.55 13.82
CA GLY A 104 -9.36 -11.00 13.89
C GLY A 104 -9.78 -11.55 15.26
N ALA A 105 -9.72 -12.87 15.40
CA ALA A 105 -10.07 -13.58 16.61
C ALA A 105 -9.02 -13.42 17.73
N PHE A 106 -7.73 -13.32 17.37
CA PHE A 106 -6.63 -13.25 18.34
C PHE A 106 -5.69 -12.05 18.09
N LYS A 107 -5.47 -11.68 16.83
CA LYS A 107 -4.69 -10.53 16.40
C LYS A 107 -5.29 -9.93 15.12
N ALA A 108 -4.77 -8.78 14.69
CA ALA A 108 -5.26 -8.15 13.47
C ALA A 108 -5.06 -9.05 12.24
N GLY A 109 -6.11 -9.18 11.44
CA GLY A 109 -6.01 -9.63 10.06
C GLY A 109 -5.52 -8.50 9.15
N VAL A 110 -5.33 -8.81 7.87
CA VAL A 110 -4.93 -7.89 6.80
C VAL A 110 -5.95 -7.95 5.67
N LYS A 111 -6.19 -6.82 5.03
CA LYS A 111 -6.90 -6.70 3.77
C LYS A 111 -6.09 -5.82 2.83
N LEU A 112 -5.79 -6.32 1.65
CA LEU A 112 -5.10 -5.58 0.60
C LEU A 112 -6.11 -4.75 -0.17
N MET A 113 -5.97 -3.43 -0.09
CA MET A 113 -6.86 -2.48 -0.75
C MET A 113 -6.06 -1.73 -1.82
N PRO A 114 -6.25 -2.04 -3.12
CA PRO A 114 -5.64 -1.23 -4.16
C PRO A 114 -6.20 0.19 -4.05
N PHE A 115 -5.32 1.18 -4.15
CA PHE A 115 -5.76 2.56 -4.27
C PHE A 115 -6.39 2.76 -5.64
N ASP A 116 -7.47 3.54 -5.69
CA ASP A 116 -8.09 3.95 -6.93
C ASP A 116 -7.84 5.45 -7.13
N ASN A 117 -7.11 5.82 -8.18
CA ASN A 117 -6.79 7.21 -8.48
C ASN A 117 -7.89 7.90 -9.31
N ASP A 118 -8.99 7.21 -9.62
CA ASP A 118 -10.19 7.82 -10.19
C ASP A 118 -11.17 8.20 -9.06
N SER A 119 -11.30 9.50 -8.83
CA SER A 119 -12.21 10.05 -7.82
C SER A 119 -13.68 9.66 -8.01
N ASN A 120 -14.09 9.30 -9.24
CA ASN A 120 -15.46 8.87 -9.54
C ASN A 120 -15.81 7.51 -8.93
N ASN A 121 -14.80 6.67 -8.63
CA ASN A 121 -14.99 5.38 -7.98
C ASN A 121 -15.18 5.50 -6.45
N TYR A 122 -15.19 6.73 -5.92
CA TYR A 122 -15.44 7.01 -4.52
C TYR A 122 -16.84 7.58 -4.31
N LYS A 123 -17.42 7.28 -3.14
CA LYS A 123 -18.72 7.82 -2.70
C LYS A 123 -18.82 9.35 -2.82
N ASN A 124 -17.70 10.04 -2.62
CA ASN A 124 -17.57 11.48 -2.82
C ASN A 124 -16.09 11.87 -2.86
N ILE A 125 -15.82 13.06 -3.39
CA ILE A 125 -14.48 13.64 -3.50
C ILE A 125 -13.73 13.68 -2.16
N LYS A 126 -14.41 14.00 -1.04
CA LYS A 126 -13.78 14.07 0.28
C LYS A 126 -13.21 12.71 0.72
N LYS A 127 -13.86 11.61 0.35
CA LYS A 127 -13.38 10.26 0.67
C LYS A 127 -12.15 9.90 -0.16
N TYR A 128 -12.15 10.26 -1.45
CA TYR A 128 -10.99 10.12 -2.32
C TYR A 128 -9.81 10.93 -1.77
N GLU A 129 -9.98 12.24 -1.52
CA GLU A 129 -8.90 13.10 -1.03
C GLU A 129 -8.34 12.60 0.30
N ARG A 130 -9.18 12.23 1.26
CA ARG A 130 -8.70 11.68 2.54
C ARG A 130 -7.91 10.38 2.39
N LYS A 131 -8.31 9.49 1.45
CA LYS A 131 -7.57 8.25 1.19
C LYS A 131 -6.23 8.57 0.53
N LYS A 132 -6.24 9.47 -0.44
CA LYS A 132 -5.06 9.97 -1.15
C LYS A 132 -4.05 10.60 -0.17
N GLU A 133 -4.50 11.58 0.62
CA GLU A 133 -3.71 12.26 1.64
C GLU A 133 -3.15 11.28 2.67
N GLY A 134 -3.96 10.35 3.17
CA GLY A 134 -3.52 9.36 4.13
C GLY A 134 -2.42 8.45 3.59
N ILE A 135 -2.53 8.02 2.32
CA ILE A 135 -1.49 7.24 1.63
C ILE A 135 -0.21 8.06 1.49
N LEU A 136 -0.32 9.29 0.99
CA LEU A 136 0.86 10.15 0.78
C LEU A 136 1.55 10.45 2.10
N GLN A 137 0.80 10.70 3.17
CA GLN A 137 1.33 10.89 4.51
C GLN A 137 2.00 9.61 5.05
N ALA A 138 1.42 8.44 4.77
CA ALA A 138 2.01 7.16 5.16
C ALA A 138 3.29 6.83 4.39
N ILE A 139 3.51 7.41 3.21
CA ILE A 139 4.78 7.28 2.47
C ILE A 139 5.78 8.33 2.94
N SER A 140 5.35 9.58 3.14
CA SER A 140 6.22 10.69 3.51
C SER A 140 6.69 10.66 4.96
N GLY A 141 5.82 10.19 5.87
CA GLY A 141 6.04 10.22 7.32
C GLY A 141 6.57 8.91 7.90
N ALA A 142 6.67 7.85 7.08
CA ALA A 142 7.11 6.54 7.52
C ALA A 142 8.50 6.20 6.97
N LYS A 143 9.10 5.15 7.53
CA LYS A 143 10.37 4.63 7.04
C LYS A 143 10.14 3.62 5.91
N GLU A 144 10.87 3.76 4.80
CA GLU A 144 10.91 2.68 3.80
C GLU A 144 11.48 1.41 4.44
N TYR A 145 10.74 0.32 4.29
CA TYR A 145 11.16 -1.01 4.71
C TYR A 145 12.07 -1.58 3.64
N ILE A 146 13.33 -1.78 4.04
CA ILE A 146 14.32 -2.51 3.27
C ILE A 146 14.48 -3.88 3.92
N ILE A 147 14.25 -4.94 3.15
CA ILE A 147 14.41 -6.31 3.63
C ILE A 147 15.87 -6.58 4.01
N SER A 148 16.11 -7.14 5.20
CA SER A 148 17.46 -7.50 5.66
C SER A 148 17.82 -8.94 5.32
N GLU A 149 19.11 -9.28 5.42
CA GLU A 149 19.58 -10.67 5.31
C GLU A 149 18.95 -11.58 6.36
N ASP A 150 18.75 -11.06 7.58
CA ASP A 150 18.06 -11.79 8.66
C ASP A 150 16.60 -12.07 8.30
N ASP A 151 15.89 -11.09 7.73
CA ASP A 151 14.51 -11.28 7.27
C ASP A 151 14.43 -12.32 6.15
N LEU A 152 15.42 -12.36 5.25
CA LEU A 152 15.54 -13.38 4.20
C LEU A 152 15.86 -14.77 4.77
N ALA A 153 16.72 -14.86 5.78
CA ALA A 153 17.08 -16.11 6.44
C ALA A 153 15.90 -16.71 7.21
N GLU A 154 15.17 -15.90 7.99
CA GLU A 154 13.91 -16.29 8.63
C GLU A 154 12.88 -16.72 7.57
N ALA A 155 12.82 -15.99 6.46
CA ALA A 155 11.88 -16.31 5.41
C ALA A 155 12.12 -17.69 4.79
N LYS A 156 13.37 -18.06 4.48
CA LYS A 156 13.69 -19.37 3.87
C LYS A 156 13.19 -20.55 4.69
N LYS A 157 13.31 -20.50 6.02
CA LYS A 157 12.91 -21.61 6.90
C LYS A 157 11.39 -21.76 7.00
N ASP A 158 10.67 -20.64 7.05
CA ASP A 158 9.25 -20.61 7.42
C ASP A 158 8.30 -20.37 6.23
N GLN A 159 8.81 -19.89 5.08
CA GLN A 159 7.94 -19.43 4.00
C GLN A 159 7.62 -20.51 2.96
N GLU A 160 8.45 -21.51 2.70
CA GLU A 160 8.17 -22.49 1.63
C GLU A 160 6.81 -23.20 1.85
N ASP A 161 6.59 -23.75 3.05
CA ASP A 161 5.33 -24.38 3.42
C ASP A 161 4.16 -23.39 3.51
N LEU A 162 4.43 -22.13 3.85
CA LEU A 162 3.39 -21.09 3.94
C LEU A 162 2.96 -20.64 2.54
N VAL A 163 3.90 -20.42 1.64
CA VAL A 163 3.68 -20.08 0.23
C VAL A 163 2.89 -21.19 -0.41
N LYS A 164 3.38 -22.44 -0.33
CA LYS A 164 2.69 -23.60 -0.91
C LYS A 164 1.24 -23.70 -0.46
N ARG A 165 0.98 -23.70 0.86
CA ARG A 165 -0.39 -23.76 1.40
C ARG A 165 -1.25 -22.57 1.02
N SER A 166 -0.67 -21.38 0.90
CA SER A 166 -1.42 -20.17 0.53
C SER A 166 -1.81 -20.18 -0.95
N ILE A 167 -0.89 -20.58 -1.84
CA ILE A 167 -1.16 -20.73 -3.27
C ILE A 167 -2.15 -21.86 -3.55
N GLU A 168 -2.01 -23.02 -2.89
CA GLU A 168 -2.99 -24.11 -2.97
C GLU A 168 -4.39 -23.64 -2.54
N LYS A 169 -4.46 -22.91 -1.43
CA LYS A 169 -5.71 -22.33 -0.93
C LYS A 169 -6.33 -21.35 -1.94
N TYR A 170 -5.53 -20.46 -2.51
CA TYR A 170 -5.96 -19.52 -3.55
C TYR A 170 -6.50 -20.27 -4.78
N ASN A 171 -5.73 -21.20 -5.33
CA ASN A 171 -6.13 -21.96 -6.53
C ASN A 171 -7.42 -22.74 -6.30
N LYS A 172 -7.56 -23.40 -5.14
CA LYS A 172 -8.78 -24.11 -4.77
C LYS A 172 -9.99 -23.18 -4.76
N ARG A 173 -9.88 -22.06 -4.05
CA ARG A 173 -10.97 -21.07 -3.91
C ARG A 173 -11.33 -20.41 -5.24
N LYS A 174 -10.33 -20.10 -6.05
CA LYS A 174 -10.52 -19.57 -7.40
C LYS A 174 -11.28 -20.56 -8.28
N ALA A 175 -10.93 -21.84 -8.21
CA ALA A 175 -11.66 -22.91 -8.91
C ALA A 175 -13.10 -23.09 -8.41
N GLU A 176 -13.35 -22.79 -7.12
CA GLU A 176 -14.69 -22.75 -6.51
C GLU A 176 -15.47 -21.46 -6.83
N GLY A 177 -14.89 -20.52 -7.58
CA GLY A 177 -15.53 -19.28 -8.03
C GLY A 177 -15.33 -18.07 -7.12
N GLU A 178 -14.42 -18.13 -6.14
CA GLU A 178 -14.06 -16.97 -5.31
C GLU A 178 -13.46 -15.85 -6.20
N VAL A 179 -13.95 -14.62 -6.01
CA VAL A 179 -13.49 -13.44 -6.74
C VAL A 179 -12.59 -12.62 -5.83
N TYR A 180 -11.42 -12.26 -6.34
CA TYR A 180 -10.44 -11.43 -5.63
C TYR A 180 -10.49 -9.99 -6.12
N PRO A 181 -10.13 -9.01 -5.27
CA PRO A 181 -9.86 -7.65 -5.72
C PRO A 181 -8.84 -7.64 -6.86
N THR A 182 -9.11 -6.87 -7.90
CA THR A 182 -8.21 -6.71 -9.03
C THR A 182 -7.63 -5.31 -9.08
N MET A 183 -6.33 -5.20 -9.30
CA MET A 183 -5.65 -3.95 -9.53
C MET A 183 -5.32 -3.80 -11.02
N LYS A 184 -5.91 -2.79 -11.67
CA LYS A 184 -5.72 -2.49 -13.10
C LYS A 184 -5.20 -1.07 -13.28
N VAL A 185 -4.68 -0.80 -14.47
CA VAL A 185 -3.98 0.43 -14.86
C VAL A 185 -4.82 1.69 -14.71
N ASN A 186 -6.10 1.62 -15.04
CA ASN A 186 -7.02 2.76 -14.93
C ASN A 186 -7.31 3.19 -13.48
N ALA A 187 -6.89 2.40 -12.49
CA ALA A 187 -7.13 2.68 -11.08
C ALA A 187 -5.90 3.22 -10.34
N ASN A 188 -4.71 3.35 -10.94
CA ASN A 188 -3.51 3.64 -10.15
C ASN A 188 -2.72 4.85 -10.63
N TYR A 189 -1.80 5.33 -9.77
CA TYR A 189 -1.02 6.54 -10.02
C TYR A 189 -0.28 6.44 -11.36
N VAL A 190 -0.72 7.24 -12.33
CA VAL A 190 0.10 7.53 -13.50
C VAL A 190 1.21 8.47 -13.00
N SER A 191 2.47 8.10 -13.25
CA SER A 191 3.59 9.00 -13.04
C SER A 191 3.30 10.28 -13.83
N ASN A 192 3.12 11.41 -13.14
CA ASN A 192 2.76 12.67 -13.79
C ASN A 192 3.89 13.08 -14.75
N LEU A 193 3.73 12.81 -16.04
CA LEU A 193 4.60 13.32 -17.10
C LEU A 193 3.86 13.90 -18.31
N GLU A 194 2.53 14.06 -18.26
CA GLU A 194 1.81 14.74 -19.36
C GLU A 194 1.50 16.22 -19.13
N THR A 195 1.81 16.81 -17.97
CA THR A 195 1.80 18.28 -17.83
C THR A 195 3.23 18.82 -17.80
N GLY A 196 3.96 18.50 -18.87
CA GLY A 196 5.25 19.07 -19.22
C GLY A 196 5.15 19.84 -20.53
N LYS A 197 4.28 20.87 -20.57
CA LYS A 197 4.37 22.08 -21.41
C LYS A 197 3.40 23.13 -20.91
#